data_AF-A0A7Y6YDS3-F1
#
_entry.id   AF-A0A7Y6YDS3-F1
#
_cell.length_a   1.000
_cell.length_b   1.000
_cell.length_c   1.000
_cell.angle_alpha   90.00
_cell.angle_beta   90.00
_cell.angle_gamma   90.00
#
_symmetry.space_group_name_H-M   'P 1'
#
loop_
_entity.id
_entity.type
_entity.pdbx_description
1 polymer ?
#
loop_
_entity_poly.entity_id
_entity_poly.type
_entity_poly.pdbx_seq_one_letter_code
_entity_poly.pdbx_strand_id
1 'polypeptide(L)'
;MFRARTGEEWRTLTFKQGRSPNKNYAVSSHGRIAAFTDELYEGRLLKGGIIGGYPSLKIRIGGKDKTHYVHKLVGKYFVEGQSEACDRLIHCDYDKRNNHMNNLKWVDKETYLQHQRKNPAVIEAKRKQAEFLPEVGHKLTSTDVMRIKKKIWDPERKTRLRMIAKQFGISEMQLYRIKSGENWSHVRVANEPEHTLRKKH
;
A
#
# COMPACT_ATOMS: atom_id res chain seq x y z
N MET A 1 -32.80 3.87 16.06
CA MET A 1 -32.64 5.33 16.08
C MET A 1 -31.22 5.72 16.49
N PHE A 2 -30.58 6.61 15.75
CA PHE A 2 -29.27 7.19 16.08
C PHE A 2 -29.31 8.71 16.01
N ARG A 3 -28.31 9.38 16.60
CA ARG A 3 -28.21 10.84 16.61
C ARG A 3 -27.02 11.33 15.77
N ALA A 4 -27.23 12.48 15.11
CA ALA A 4 -26.15 13.22 14.46
C ALA A 4 -25.15 13.74 15.49
N ARG A 5 -23.90 13.88 15.08
CA ARG A 5 -22.87 14.62 15.85
C ARG A 5 -22.93 16.10 15.48
N THR A 6 -22.35 16.96 16.31
CA THR A 6 -22.21 18.40 16.01
C THR A 6 -21.47 18.60 14.69
N GLY A 7 -22.05 19.38 13.78
CA GLY A 7 -21.47 19.65 12.45
C GLY A 7 -21.50 18.46 11.48
N GLU A 8 -22.20 17.37 11.82
CA GLU A 8 -22.28 16.20 10.96
C GLU A 8 -23.44 16.29 9.97
N GLU A 9 -23.11 16.53 8.72
CA GLU A 9 -24.04 16.41 7.60
C GLU A 9 -24.20 14.97 7.10
N TRP A 10 -25.40 14.63 6.63
CA TRP A 10 -25.75 13.32 6.06
C TRP A 10 -26.28 13.47 4.64
N ARG A 11 -25.83 12.58 3.73
CA ARG A 11 -26.30 12.52 2.34
C ARG A 11 -26.71 11.09 1.97
N THR A 12 -27.88 10.94 1.36
CA THR A 12 -28.39 9.66 0.88
C THR A 12 -27.63 9.19 -0.36
N LEU A 13 -27.26 7.91 -0.37
CA LEU A 13 -26.57 7.29 -1.49
C LEU A 13 -27.52 7.13 -2.68
N THR A 14 -27.05 7.52 -3.85
CA THR A 14 -27.77 7.41 -5.12
C THR A 14 -27.25 6.23 -5.92
N PHE A 15 -28.17 5.38 -6.37
CA PHE A 15 -27.88 4.21 -7.18
C PHE A 15 -28.48 4.39 -8.59
N LYS A 16 -27.90 3.73 -9.60
CA LYS A 16 -28.40 3.80 -10.99
C LYS A 16 -29.82 3.23 -11.07
N GLN A 17 -30.68 3.83 -11.90
CA GLN A 17 -32.05 3.36 -12.12
C GLN A 17 -32.10 1.85 -12.45
N GLY A 18 -33.08 1.15 -11.89
CA GLY A 18 -33.23 -0.31 -12.02
C GLY A 18 -32.25 -1.15 -11.19
N ARG A 19 -31.37 -0.52 -10.41
CA ARG A 19 -30.39 -1.20 -9.54
C ARG A 19 -30.36 -0.54 -8.16
N SER A 20 -31.49 -0.59 -7.46
CA SER A 20 -31.60 -0.11 -6.09
C SER A 20 -31.54 -1.28 -5.09
N PRO A 21 -30.91 -1.10 -3.93
CA PRO A 21 -31.01 -2.05 -2.82
C PRO A 21 -32.39 -1.97 -2.14
N ASN A 22 -32.73 -2.99 -1.34
CA ASN A 22 -34.00 -3.06 -0.59
C ASN A 22 -34.12 -2.04 0.56
N LYS A 23 -33.03 -1.33 0.87
CA LYS A 23 -32.96 -0.34 1.95
C LYS A 23 -32.26 0.89 1.43
N ASN A 24 -32.60 2.05 1.97
CA ASN A 24 -31.85 3.27 1.74
C ASN A 24 -30.57 3.27 2.57
N TYR A 25 -29.54 3.92 2.04
CA TYR A 25 -28.25 4.07 2.70
C TYR A 25 -27.85 5.53 2.67
N ALA A 26 -27.23 6.01 3.73
CA ALA A 26 -26.66 7.35 3.80
C ALA A 26 -25.23 7.30 4.32
N VAL A 27 -24.44 8.29 3.90
CA VAL A 27 -23.09 8.53 4.38
C VAL A 27 -23.04 9.91 5.04
N SER A 28 -22.33 10.00 6.16
CA SER A 28 -22.08 11.28 6.84
C SER A 28 -20.77 11.91 6.39
N SER A 29 -20.63 13.23 6.53
CA SER A 29 -19.35 13.96 6.43
C SER A 29 -18.24 13.41 7.31
N HIS A 30 -18.58 12.72 8.41
CA HIS A 30 -17.65 12.09 9.35
C HIS A 30 -17.25 10.66 8.98
N GLY A 31 -17.70 10.15 7.83
CA GLY A 31 -17.42 8.77 7.40
C GLY A 31 -18.21 7.68 8.14
N ARG A 32 -19.32 8.03 8.80
CA ARG A 32 -20.33 7.08 9.28
C ARG A 32 -21.29 6.70 8.17
N ILE A 33 -21.89 5.52 8.29
CA ILE A 33 -22.89 5.02 7.36
C ILE A 33 -24.13 4.59 8.13
N ALA A 34 -25.30 4.89 7.57
CA ALA A 34 -26.58 4.45 8.06
C ALA A 34 -27.35 3.67 7.00
N ALA A 35 -28.19 2.73 7.43
CA ALA A 35 -29.23 2.13 6.60
C ALA A 35 -30.60 2.34 7.22
N PHE A 36 -31.58 2.66 6.39
CA PHE A 36 -32.94 3.05 6.79
C PHE A 36 -33.96 2.65 5.71
N THR A 37 -35.25 2.66 6.04
CA THR A 37 -36.36 2.47 5.09
C THR A 37 -36.98 3.81 4.76
N ASP A 38 -37.56 4.46 5.76
CA ASP A 38 -38.36 5.67 5.60
C ASP A 38 -37.58 6.87 6.11
N GLU A 39 -37.38 6.95 7.43
CA GLU A 39 -36.64 8.04 8.06
C GLU A 39 -35.20 7.68 8.38
N LEU A 40 -34.27 8.57 8.02
CA LEU A 40 -32.83 8.36 8.21
C LEU A 40 -32.48 8.07 9.68
N TYR A 41 -32.94 8.93 10.59
CA TYR A 41 -32.54 8.87 12.00
C TYR A 41 -33.17 7.70 12.75
N GLU A 42 -34.28 7.14 12.27
CA GLU A 42 -34.88 5.92 12.81
C GLU A 42 -34.08 4.66 12.47
N GLY A 43 -33.29 4.73 11.39
CA GLY A 43 -32.45 3.65 10.91
C GLY A 43 -31.32 3.21 11.87
N ARG A 44 -30.38 2.46 11.30
CA ARG A 44 -29.24 1.88 12.03
C ARG A 44 -27.91 2.33 11.46
N LEU A 45 -26.95 2.62 12.35
CA LEU A 45 -25.56 2.81 11.96
C LEU A 45 -24.94 1.47 11.57
N LEU A 46 -24.15 1.48 10.50
CA LEU A 46 -23.43 0.33 10.00
C LEU A 46 -21.95 0.45 10.35
N LYS A 47 -21.39 -0.59 10.97
CA LYS A 47 -19.95 -0.67 11.24
C LYS A 47 -19.14 -0.94 9.97
N GLY A 48 -19.73 -1.65 9.00
CA GLY A 48 -19.01 -2.10 7.81
C GLY A 48 -17.92 -3.12 8.12
N GLY A 49 -16.98 -3.30 7.20
CA GLY A 49 -15.78 -4.11 7.35
C GLY A 49 -14.53 -3.34 6.93
N ILE A 50 -13.35 -3.96 7.07
CA ILE A 50 -12.07 -3.35 6.70
C ILE A 50 -11.44 -4.15 5.55
N ILE A 51 -11.09 -3.47 4.45
CA ILE A 51 -10.41 -4.07 3.29
C ILE A 51 -9.17 -3.25 2.98
N GLY A 52 -7.98 -3.86 3.02
CA GLY A 52 -6.72 -3.16 2.75
C GLY A 52 -6.41 -1.99 3.71
N GLY A 53 -7.00 -2.03 4.92
CA GLY A 53 -6.96 -0.97 5.92
C GLY A 53 -8.08 0.08 5.80
N TYR A 54 -8.88 0.06 4.72
CA TYR A 54 -9.96 1.02 4.50
C TYR A 54 -11.30 0.51 5.04
N PRO A 55 -12.06 1.34 5.77
CA PRO A 55 -13.46 1.06 6.06
C PRO A 55 -14.29 0.92 4.78
N SER A 56 -15.13 -0.10 4.74
CA SER A 56 -15.88 -0.52 3.57
C SER A 56 -17.26 -1.04 3.95
N LEU A 57 -18.20 -0.95 3.01
CA LEU A 57 -19.57 -1.41 3.14
C LEU A 57 -19.88 -2.32 1.96
N LYS A 58 -20.40 -3.50 2.25
CA LYS A 58 -20.96 -4.39 1.24
C LYS A 58 -22.47 -4.13 1.14
N ILE A 59 -22.94 -3.73 -0.04
CA ILE A 59 -24.37 -3.55 -0.34
C ILE A 59 -24.76 -4.53 -1.44
N ARG A 60 -25.86 -5.27 -1.23
CA ARG A 60 -26.46 -6.11 -2.27
C ARG A 60 -27.35 -5.25 -3.17
N ILE A 61 -26.99 -5.16 -4.44
CA ILE A 61 -27.65 -4.31 -5.45
C ILE A 61 -27.97 -5.17 -6.68
N GLY A 62 -29.26 -5.30 -7.02
CA GLY A 62 -29.69 -6.12 -8.16
C GLY A 62 -29.21 -7.58 -8.06
N GLY A 63 -29.31 -8.18 -6.87
CA GLY A 63 -28.90 -9.56 -6.61
C GLY A 63 -27.39 -9.80 -6.46
N LYS A 64 -26.53 -8.80 -6.70
CA LYS A 64 -25.07 -8.92 -6.58
C LYS A 64 -24.52 -8.08 -5.44
N ASP A 65 -23.54 -8.62 -4.73
CA ASP A 65 -22.83 -7.89 -3.69
C ASP A 65 -21.83 -6.91 -4.32
N LYS A 66 -21.91 -5.64 -3.91
CA LYS A 66 -20.95 -4.59 -4.29
C LYS A 66 -20.31 -3.99 -3.05
N THR A 67 -18.99 -3.88 -3.09
CA THR A 67 -18.22 -3.23 -2.02
C THR A 67 -18.03 -1.76 -2.35
N HIS A 68 -18.41 -0.91 -1.41
CA HIS A 68 -18.19 0.53 -1.43
C HIS A 68 -17.20 0.92 -0.35
N TYR A 69 -16.17 1.68 -0.70
CA TYR A 69 -15.23 2.22 0.28
C TYR A 69 -15.80 3.49 0.91
N VAL A 70 -15.73 3.61 2.24
CA VAL A 70 -16.29 4.74 2.97
C VAL A 70 -15.68 6.06 2.52
N HIS A 71 -14.34 6.15 2.45
CA HIS A 71 -13.66 7.37 1.97
C HIS A 71 -14.14 7.81 0.58
N LYS A 72 -14.36 6.87 -0.35
CA LYS A 72 -14.85 7.21 -1.70
C LYS A 72 -16.28 7.73 -1.68
N LEU A 73 -17.13 7.20 -0.79
CA LEU A 73 -18.47 7.73 -0.60
C LEU A 73 -18.39 9.16 -0.03
N VAL A 74 -17.62 9.38 1.03
CA VAL A 74 -17.44 10.73 1.60
C VAL A 74 -16.89 11.69 0.54
N GLY A 75 -15.84 11.28 -0.18
CA GLY A 75 -15.23 12.07 -1.25
C GLY A 75 -16.19 12.44 -2.37
N LYS A 76 -17.07 11.51 -2.77
CA LYS A 76 -18.09 11.77 -3.80
C LYS A 76 -19.16 12.77 -3.32
N TYR A 77 -19.56 12.68 -2.06
CA TYR A 77 -20.72 13.41 -1.56
C TYR A 77 -20.37 14.72 -0.85
N PHE A 78 -19.17 14.89 -0.31
CA PHE A 78 -18.82 16.04 0.54
C PHE A 78 -17.53 16.77 0.14
N VAL A 79 -16.71 16.19 -0.75
CA VAL A 79 -15.40 16.76 -1.08
C VAL A 79 -15.43 17.28 -2.51
N GLU A 80 -15.21 18.57 -2.65
CA GLU A 80 -15.13 19.25 -3.95
C GLU A 80 -13.79 18.97 -4.66
N GLY A 81 -13.72 19.33 -5.94
CA GLY A 81 -12.49 19.22 -6.73
C GLY A 81 -12.32 17.89 -7.47
N GLN A 82 -13.33 17.02 -7.48
CA GLN A 82 -13.31 15.85 -8.36
C GLN A 82 -13.43 16.29 -9.82
N SER A 83 -12.45 15.91 -10.63
CA SER A 83 -12.43 16.17 -12.09
C SER A 83 -11.66 15.07 -12.81
N GLU A 84 -11.59 15.11 -14.14
CA GLU A 84 -10.74 14.19 -14.91
C GLU A 84 -9.25 14.34 -14.56
N ALA A 85 -8.81 15.57 -14.27
CA ALA A 85 -7.44 15.84 -13.84
C ALA A 85 -7.19 15.43 -12.38
N CYS A 86 -8.21 15.55 -11.51
CA CYS A 86 -8.15 15.24 -10.09
C CYS A 86 -9.08 14.07 -9.73
N ASP A 87 -8.67 12.86 -10.13
CA ASP A 87 -9.46 11.63 -10.03
C ASP A 87 -9.04 10.70 -8.86
N ARG A 88 -8.02 11.08 -8.08
CA ARG A 88 -7.50 10.29 -6.96
C ARG A 88 -7.82 10.95 -5.63
N LEU A 89 -8.48 10.20 -4.74
CA LEU A 89 -8.78 10.66 -3.39
C LEU A 89 -7.68 10.22 -2.42
N ILE A 90 -7.10 11.18 -1.68
CA ILE A 90 -6.12 10.91 -0.63
C ILE A 90 -6.68 11.21 0.76
N HIS A 91 -6.11 10.53 1.76
CA HIS A 91 -6.19 10.90 3.17
C HIS A 91 -4.98 11.79 3.50
N CYS A 92 -5.22 13.04 3.88
CA CYS A 92 -4.18 14.04 4.13
C CYS A 92 -3.24 13.63 5.28
N ASP A 93 -3.77 12.95 6.30
CA ASP A 93 -3.04 12.46 7.47
C ASP A 93 -2.44 11.04 7.32
N TYR A 94 -2.62 10.40 6.16
CA TYR A 94 -2.26 9.00 5.90
C TYR A 94 -3.04 7.93 6.67
N ASP A 95 -3.98 8.30 7.56
CA ASP A 95 -4.84 7.35 8.25
C ASP A 95 -6.06 6.98 7.40
N LYS A 96 -6.02 5.76 6.86
CA LYS A 96 -7.09 5.16 6.05
C LYS A 96 -8.44 5.05 6.78
N ARG A 97 -8.46 5.18 8.11
CA ARG A 97 -9.67 5.11 8.95
C ARG A 97 -10.25 6.49 9.23
N ASN A 98 -9.47 7.56 9.12
CA ASN A 98 -9.94 8.93 9.29
C ASN A 98 -10.66 9.41 8.01
N ASN A 99 -11.93 9.04 7.87
CA ASN A 99 -12.73 9.36 6.69
C ASN A 99 -13.53 10.65 6.83
N HIS A 100 -13.12 11.58 7.70
CA HIS A 100 -13.77 12.88 7.80
C HIS A 100 -13.53 13.68 6.51
N MET A 101 -14.54 14.40 6.01
CA MET A 101 -14.48 15.12 4.73
C MET A 101 -13.26 16.06 4.65
N ASN A 102 -12.93 16.77 5.74
CA ASN A 102 -11.78 17.68 5.80
C ASN A 102 -10.42 16.98 5.73
N ASN A 103 -10.35 15.67 5.99
CA ASN A 103 -9.12 14.88 5.84
C ASN A 103 -8.98 14.30 4.42
N LEU A 104 -9.98 14.47 3.56
CA LEU A 104 -10.01 13.89 2.23
C LEU A 104 -9.81 14.98 1.17
N LYS A 105 -9.01 14.67 0.14
CA LYS A 105 -8.76 15.61 -0.97
C LYS A 105 -8.63 14.89 -2.31
N TRP A 106 -9.31 15.40 -3.33
CA TRP A 106 -9.09 14.97 -4.71
C TRP A 106 -7.81 15.61 -5.26
N VAL A 107 -6.95 14.81 -5.88
CA VAL A 107 -5.66 15.22 -6.41
C VAL A 107 -5.37 14.51 -7.73
N ASP A 108 -4.43 15.06 -8.49
CA ASP A 108 -3.90 14.43 -9.68
C ASP A 108 -2.96 13.25 -9.37
N LYS A 109 -2.52 12.56 -10.42
CA LYS A 109 -1.62 11.39 -10.34
C LYS A 109 -0.28 11.72 -9.68
N GLU A 110 0.35 12.83 -10.06
CA GLU A 110 1.68 13.18 -9.59
C GLU A 110 1.63 13.55 -8.10
N THR A 111 0.68 14.41 -7.72
CA THR A 111 0.42 14.78 -6.32
C THR A 111 0.13 13.55 -5.46
N TYR A 112 -0.68 12.60 -5.96
CA TYR A 112 -0.93 11.32 -5.27
C TYR A 112 0.36 10.54 -5.01
N LEU A 113 1.22 10.40 -6.02
CA LEU A 113 2.48 9.66 -5.90
C LEU A 113 3.44 10.34 -4.92
N GLN A 114 3.54 11.67 -4.97
CA GLN A 114 4.36 12.44 -4.03
C GLN A 114 3.83 12.31 -2.60
N HIS A 115 2.51 12.35 -2.42
CA HIS A 115 1.89 12.11 -1.11
C HIS A 115 2.26 10.73 -0.57
N GLN A 116 2.12 9.67 -1.37
CA GLN A 116 2.49 8.30 -0.98
C GLN A 116 3.98 8.16 -0.62
N ARG A 117 4.88 8.87 -1.33
CA ARG A 117 6.31 8.88 -1.00
C ARG A 117 6.61 9.53 0.34
N LYS A 118 5.82 10.54 0.72
CA LYS A 118 5.94 11.26 2.00
C LYS A 118 5.28 10.54 3.17
N ASN A 119 4.55 9.44 2.93
CA ASN A 119 3.90 8.68 3.98
C ASN A 119 4.94 8.14 4.99
N PRO A 120 4.86 8.53 6.28
CA PRO A 120 5.82 8.12 7.31
C PRO A 120 5.94 6.60 7.44
N ALA A 121 4.84 5.86 7.32
CA ALA A 121 4.85 4.40 7.39
C ALA A 121 5.60 3.77 6.21
N VAL A 122 5.54 4.39 5.02
CA VAL A 122 6.29 3.93 3.83
C VAL A 122 7.76 4.23 3.98
N ILE A 123 8.11 5.43 4.47
CA ILE A 123 9.49 5.83 4.74
C ILE A 123 10.12 4.88 5.76
N GLU A 124 9.43 4.64 6.88
CA GLU A 124 9.90 3.77 7.94
C GLU A 124 10.02 2.31 7.49
N ALA A 125 9.05 1.80 6.70
CA ALA A 125 9.14 0.46 6.13
C ALA A 125 10.37 0.31 5.21
N LYS A 126 10.65 1.32 4.38
CA LYS A 126 11.85 1.34 3.54
C LYS A 126 13.13 1.40 4.37
N ARG A 127 13.14 2.20 5.45
CA ARG A 127 14.28 2.27 6.38
C ARG A 127 14.54 0.92 7.04
N LYS A 128 13.51 0.28 7.60
CA LYS A 128 13.61 -1.07 8.19
C LYS A 128 14.08 -2.11 7.17
N GLN A 129 13.53 -2.07 5.95
CA GLN A 129 13.95 -2.98 4.88
C GLN A 129 15.41 -2.73 4.46
N ALA A 130 15.86 -1.47 4.47
CA ALA A 130 17.24 -1.14 4.23
C ALA A 130 18.14 -1.65 5.37
N GLU A 131 17.74 -1.51 6.63
CA GLU A 131 18.54 -1.99 7.76
C GLU A 131 18.54 -3.52 7.88
N PHE A 132 17.56 -4.20 7.28
CA PHE A 132 17.45 -5.65 7.35
C PHE A 132 18.62 -6.35 6.64
N LEU A 133 19.39 -7.10 7.41
CA LEU A 133 20.50 -7.93 6.93
C LEU A 133 20.08 -9.40 6.96
N PRO A 134 19.54 -9.96 5.86
CA PRO A 134 19.10 -11.35 5.86
C PRO A 134 20.28 -12.30 6.03
N GLU A 135 20.09 -13.36 6.81
CA GLU A 135 20.97 -14.53 6.82
C GLU A 135 20.52 -15.59 5.82
N VAL A 136 19.22 -15.65 5.53
CA VAL A 136 18.62 -16.61 4.60
C VAL A 136 17.72 -15.85 3.63
N GLY A 137 17.98 -16.02 2.34
CA GLY A 137 17.09 -15.59 1.26
C GLY A 137 16.38 -16.78 0.61
N HIS A 138 15.51 -16.51 -0.35
CA HIS A 138 14.72 -17.53 -1.05
C HIS A 138 15.55 -18.62 -1.75
N LYS A 139 16.79 -18.31 -2.17
CA LYS A 139 17.67 -19.25 -2.90
C LYS A 139 19.07 -19.41 -2.33
N LEU A 140 19.52 -18.46 -1.53
CA LEU A 140 20.90 -18.40 -1.03
C LEU A 140 20.87 -18.06 0.45
N THR A 141 21.75 -18.70 1.21
CA THR A 141 22.08 -18.28 2.57
C THR A 141 23.29 -17.32 2.55
N SER A 142 23.54 -16.63 3.66
CA SER A 142 24.74 -15.83 3.88
C SER A 142 26.01 -16.65 3.67
N THR A 143 25.99 -17.94 4.02
CA THR A 143 27.11 -18.87 3.80
C THR A 143 27.31 -19.19 2.32
N ASP A 144 26.23 -19.39 1.55
CA ASP A 144 26.31 -19.56 0.09
C ASP A 144 26.85 -18.31 -0.57
N VAL A 145 26.37 -17.14 -0.16
CA VAL A 145 26.86 -15.86 -0.67
C VAL A 145 28.32 -15.65 -0.31
N MET A 146 28.76 -16.02 0.89
CA MET A 146 30.16 -15.98 1.28
C MET A 146 31.01 -16.88 0.37
N ARG A 147 30.54 -18.10 0.06
CA ARG A 147 31.23 -19.00 -0.88
C ARG A 147 31.27 -18.44 -2.30
N ILE A 148 30.18 -17.85 -2.77
CA ILE A 148 30.12 -17.16 -4.07
C ILE A 148 31.13 -16.01 -4.10
N LYS A 149 31.12 -15.12 -3.10
CA LYS A 149 32.03 -13.97 -3.04
C LYS A 149 33.50 -14.40 -2.95
N LYS A 150 33.83 -15.42 -2.13
CA LYS A 150 35.18 -16.01 -2.09
C LYS A 150 35.63 -16.48 -3.48
N LYS A 151 34.77 -17.16 -4.23
CA LYS A 151 35.07 -17.59 -5.61
C LYS A 151 35.17 -16.43 -6.61
N ILE A 152 34.42 -15.34 -6.40
CA ILE A 152 34.45 -14.17 -7.28
C ILE A 152 35.75 -13.38 -7.11
N TRP A 153 36.17 -13.19 -5.87
CA TRP A 153 37.30 -12.33 -5.47
C TRP A 153 38.58 -13.10 -5.15
N ASP A 154 38.63 -14.38 -5.49
CA ASP A 154 39.87 -15.16 -5.48
C ASP A 154 40.85 -14.59 -6.52
N PRO A 155 42.05 -14.11 -6.10
CA PRO A 155 43.05 -13.56 -7.02
C PRO A 155 43.47 -14.55 -8.12
N GLU A 156 43.40 -15.85 -7.85
CA GLU A 156 43.78 -16.92 -8.78
C GLU A 156 42.57 -17.54 -9.50
N ARG A 157 41.41 -16.87 -9.47
CA ARG A 157 40.15 -17.44 -9.98
C ARG A 157 40.23 -17.83 -11.46
N LYS A 158 40.14 -19.15 -11.71
CA LYS A 158 40.03 -19.74 -13.06
C LYS A 158 38.57 -19.96 -13.52
N THR A 159 37.61 -19.99 -12.60
CA THR A 159 36.19 -20.23 -12.92
C THR A 159 35.48 -18.98 -13.44
N ARG A 160 34.80 -19.10 -14.59
CA ARG A 160 33.95 -18.04 -15.15
C ARG A 160 32.74 -17.75 -14.26
N LEU A 161 32.31 -16.49 -14.18
CA LEU A 161 31.14 -16.06 -13.38
C LEU A 161 29.87 -16.87 -13.69
N ARG A 162 29.62 -17.17 -14.97
CA ARG A 162 28.51 -18.02 -15.42
C ARG A 162 28.53 -19.42 -14.78
N MET A 163 29.71 -20.02 -14.64
CA MET A 163 29.85 -21.34 -14.04
C MET A 163 29.61 -21.30 -12.53
N ILE A 164 30.04 -20.23 -11.86
CA ILE A 164 29.72 -20.00 -10.45
C ILE A 164 28.20 -19.84 -10.28
N ALA A 165 27.53 -19.03 -11.12
CA ALA A 165 26.08 -18.87 -11.06
C ALA A 165 25.34 -20.22 -11.22
N LYS A 166 25.76 -21.03 -12.20
CA LYS A 166 25.23 -22.37 -12.44
C LYS A 166 25.43 -23.30 -11.23
N GLN A 167 26.60 -23.28 -10.59
CA GLN A 167 26.90 -24.09 -9.41
C GLN A 167 25.92 -23.83 -8.25
N PHE A 168 25.50 -22.57 -8.07
CA PHE A 168 24.59 -22.16 -6.99
C PHE A 168 23.12 -22.07 -7.45
N GLY A 169 22.78 -22.50 -8.67
CA GLY A 169 21.39 -22.49 -9.16
C GLY A 169 20.78 -21.08 -9.31
N ILE A 170 21.61 -20.06 -9.55
CA ILE A 170 21.20 -18.66 -9.70
C ILE A 170 21.43 -18.14 -11.11
N SER A 171 20.73 -17.07 -11.48
CA SER A 171 21.00 -16.37 -12.74
C SER A 171 22.32 -15.61 -12.68
N GLU A 172 22.94 -15.38 -13.84
CA GLU A 172 24.15 -14.54 -13.93
C GLU A 172 23.88 -13.14 -13.40
N MET A 173 22.69 -12.57 -13.68
CA MET A 173 22.28 -11.27 -13.14
C MET A 173 22.27 -11.26 -11.61
N GLN A 174 21.74 -12.30 -10.96
CA GLN A 174 21.76 -12.39 -9.51
C GLN A 174 23.19 -12.44 -8.97
N LEU A 175 24.10 -13.14 -9.66
CA LEU A 175 25.51 -13.16 -9.31
C LEU A 175 26.18 -11.80 -9.50
N TYR A 176 25.87 -11.06 -10.57
CA TYR A 176 26.38 -9.70 -10.78
C TYR A 176 25.90 -8.72 -9.71
N ARG A 177 24.65 -8.83 -9.23
CA ARG A 177 24.14 -8.02 -8.11
C ARG A 177 24.84 -8.33 -6.78
N ILE A 178 25.23 -9.59 -6.57
CA ILE A 178 26.05 -10.00 -5.42
C ILE A 178 27.47 -9.44 -5.56
N LYS A 179 28.04 -9.50 -6.77
CA LYS A 179 29.38 -8.98 -7.08
C LYS A 179 29.46 -7.47 -6.88
N SER A 180 28.46 -6.71 -7.32
CA SER A 180 28.43 -5.25 -7.21
C SER A 180 28.11 -4.76 -5.80
N GLY A 181 27.62 -5.62 -4.92
CA GLY A 181 27.14 -5.24 -3.59
C GLY A 181 25.72 -4.65 -3.58
N GLU A 182 25.02 -4.63 -4.72
CA GLU A 182 23.58 -4.28 -4.79
C GLU A 182 22.77 -5.21 -3.86
N ASN A 183 23.09 -6.51 -3.88
CA ASN A 183 22.52 -7.51 -2.99
C ASN A 183 23.59 -8.10 -2.08
N TRP A 184 23.23 -8.38 -0.83
CA TRP A 184 24.13 -9.02 0.17
C TRP A 184 25.46 -8.27 0.40
N SER A 185 25.45 -6.95 0.33
CA SER A 185 26.63 -6.12 0.62
C SER A 185 27.17 -6.29 2.04
N HIS A 186 26.34 -6.71 2.99
CA HIS A 186 26.73 -6.97 4.37
C HIS A 186 27.58 -8.23 4.55
N VAL A 187 27.48 -9.21 3.65
CA VAL A 187 28.33 -10.41 3.70
C VAL A 187 29.68 -10.06 3.10
N ARG A 188 30.76 -10.09 3.90
CA ARG A 188 32.10 -9.71 3.44
C ARG A 188 33.06 -10.89 3.40
N VAL A 189 34.00 -10.84 2.46
CA VAL A 189 35.08 -11.80 2.31
C VAL A 189 36.43 -11.08 2.13
N ALA A 190 37.53 -11.81 2.34
CA ALA A 190 38.86 -11.30 2.03
C ALA A 190 38.95 -10.93 0.53
N ASN A 191 39.72 -9.89 0.21
CA ASN A 191 39.94 -9.36 -1.15
C ASN A 191 38.71 -8.76 -1.85
N GLU A 192 37.57 -8.63 -1.17
CA GLU A 192 36.41 -7.91 -1.72
C GLU A 192 36.66 -6.39 -1.71
N PRO A 193 36.55 -5.69 -2.86
CA PRO A 193 36.78 -4.26 -2.94
C PRO A 193 35.85 -3.43 -2.05
N GLU A 194 36.28 -2.23 -1.66
CA GLU A 194 35.45 -1.32 -0.86
C GLU A 194 34.29 -0.71 -1.65
N HIS A 195 34.40 -0.59 -2.99
CA HIS A 195 33.30 -0.04 -3.80
C HIS A 195 32.02 -0.89 -3.79
N THR A 196 32.09 -2.16 -3.34
CA THR A 196 30.93 -3.04 -3.15
C THR A 196 30.22 -2.81 -1.81
N LEU A 197 30.77 -1.94 -0.96
CA LEU A 197 30.09 -1.51 0.25
C LEU A 197 28.84 -0.74 -0.13
N ARG A 198 27.76 -1.01 0.61
CA ARG A 198 26.54 -0.25 0.45
C ARG A 198 26.83 1.22 0.78
N LYS A 199 26.66 2.10 -0.20
CA LYS A 199 26.72 3.55 0.04
C LYS A 199 25.64 3.89 1.08
N LYS A 200 26.07 4.40 2.24
CA LYS A 200 25.16 5.06 3.19
C LYS A 200 24.68 6.32 2.48
N HIS A 201 23.41 6.34 2.10
CA HIS A 201 22.72 7.53 1.60
C HIS A 201 22.01 8.20 2.76
#